data_AF-A0A358NAV8-F1
#
_entry.id   AF-A0A358NAV8-F1
#
_cell.length_a   1.000
_cell.length_b   1.000
_cell.length_c   1.000
_cell.angle_alpha   90.00
_cell.angle_beta   90.00
_cell.angle_gamma   90.00
#
_symmetry.space_group_name_H-M   'P 1'
#
loop_
_entity.id
_entity.type
_entity.pdbx_description
1 polymer ?
#
loop_
_entity_poly.entity_id
_entity_poly.type
_entity_poly.pdbx_seq_one_letter_code
_entity_poly.pdbx_strand_id
1 'polypeptide(L)'
;MMKYCKPLLINSTLALLFLNLFVNLGSDGQTIATESKQKIKNSEHVYWLITTNIKEGQLDALKQINAEMVKNTKNNEPETLAYDWSISADGKKCYFFEHYANSEAVMIHTKTFGEKFAERLLGMIEIESFEVFGNPDANVKNSLSPLGAKFNRSIGGFSR
;
A
#
# COMPACT_ATOMS: atom_id res chain seq x y z
N MET A 1 16.42 57.18 13.49
CA MET A 1 17.69 57.27 14.26
C MET A 1 18.01 55.90 14.82
N MET A 2 19.17 55.38 14.45
CA MET A 2 19.69 54.07 14.81
C MET A 2 20.44 54.20 16.15
N LYS A 3 20.18 53.32 17.12
CA LYS A 3 21.04 53.17 18.31
C LYS A 3 21.38 51.70 18.47
N TYR A 4 22.58 51.35 18.02
CA TYR A 4 23.31 50.16 18.44
C TYR A 4 24.00 50.48 19.77
N CYS A 5 23.94 49.55 20.73
CA CYS A 5 24.95 49.43 21.78
C CYS A 5 25.35 47.95 21.87
N LYS A 6 26.66 47.72 21.95
CA LYS A 6 27.37 46.43 21.88
C LYS A 6 28.12 46.20 23.22
N PRO A 7 28.83 45.07 23.44
CA PRO A 7 28.55 44.07 24.47
C PRO A 7 29.53 44.07 25.67
N LEU A 8 29.31 43.21 26.66
CA LEU A 8 30.35 42.81 27.64
C LEU A 8 30.31 41.29 27.90
N LEU A 9 31.50 40.69 27.99
CA LEU A 9 31.80 39.26 27.94
C LEU A 9 32.35 38.74 29.30
N ILE A 10 31.93 37.51 29.65
CA ILE A 10 32.65 36.35 30.26
C ILE A 10 33.17 36.41 31.73
N ASN A 11 32.85 35.34 32.51
CA ASN A 11 33.76 34.45 33.29
C ASN A 11 32.90 33.43 34.10
N SER A 12 32.92 32.10 33.89
CA SER A 12 33.95 31.04 34.07
C SER A 12 34.09 30.50 35.51
N THR A 13 33.86 29.18 35.64
CA THR A 13 34.32 28.18 36.65
C THR A 13 34.07 28.37 38.15
N LEU A 14 33.26 27.48 38.75
CA LEU A 14 33.77 26.60 39.83
C LEU A 14 32.86 25.37 40.02
N ALA A 15 33.50 24.22 39.99
CA ALA A 15 32.93 22.90 40.18
C ALA A 15 33.39 22.32 41.52
N LEU A 16 32.53 21.46 42.09
CA LEU A 16 32.82 20.32 42.96
C LEU A 16 33.21 20.50 44.44
N LEU A 17 32.77 19.47 45.20
CA LEU A 17 33.07 19.03 46.59
C LEU A 17 32.11 19.61 47.66
N PHE A 18 31.39 18.85 48.50
CA PHE A 18 31.63 17.55 49.17
C PHE A 18 30.28 16.83 49.44
N LEU A 19 30.14 15.56 49.08
CA LEU A 19 30.21 14.36 49.95
C LEU A 19 29.05 14.21 50.96
N ASN A 20 28.12 13.28 50.66
CA ASN A 20 27.63 12.33 51.67
C ASN A 20 27.26 11.00 51.01
N LEU A 21 28.06 10.00 51.38
CA LEU A 21 27.84 8.57 51.19
C LEU A 21 26.49 8.16 51.79
N PHE A 22 25.70 7.40 51.03
CA PHE A 22 25.25 6.09 51.47
C PHE A 22 25.17 5.18 50.25
N VAL A 23 26.25 4.41 50.06
CA VAL A 23 26.21 3.18 49.27
C VAL A 23 25.53 2.15 50.16
N ASN A 24 24.42 1.57 49.70
CA ASN A 24 24.17 0.16 49.99
C ASN A 24 23.92 -0.55 48.66
N LEU A 25 24.77 -1.55 48.44
CA LEU A 25 24.75 -2.46 47.31
C LEU A 25 23.55 -3.40 47.46
N GLY A 26 22.65 -3.35 46.49
CA GLY A 26 21.72 -4.43 46.18
C GLY A 26 21.95 -4.83 44.73
N SER A 27 22.46 -6.05 44.56
CA SER A 27 22.76 -6.72 43.29
C SER A 27 21.53 -6.81 42.38
N ASP A 28 21.68 -6.44 41.12
CA ASP A 28 21.45 -7.30 39.95
C ASP A 28 21.22 -6.45 38.71
N GLY A 29 22.09 -6.64 37.72
CA GLY A 29 21.87 -6.12 36.38
C GLY A 29 20.65 -6.79 35.77
N GLN A 30 19.68 -6.00 35.33
CA GLN A 30 18.77 -6.35 34.24
C GLN A 30 18.41 -5.08 33.48
N THR A 31 19.14 -4.90 32.39
CA THR A 31 18.63 -4.55 31.06
C THR A 31 17.25 -3.86 31.06
N ILE A 32 17.22 -2.54 31.13
CA ILE A 32 16.05 -1.79 30.65
C ILE A 32 16.20 -1.72 29.12
N ALA A 33 15.85 -2.84 28.48
CA ALA A 33 15.37 -2.81 27.11
C ALA A 33 14.09 -1.98 27.15
N THR A 34 14.17 -0.74 26.69
CA THR A 34 12.99 0.08 26.44
C THR A 34 12.18 -0.66 25.38
N GLU A 35 11.15 -1.36 25.82
CA GLU A 35 10.17 -2.03 24.97
C GLU A 35 9.64 -1.01 23.96
N SER A 36 10.14 -1.09 22.74
CA SER A 36 9.48 -0.49 21.60
C SER A 36 8.12 -1.18 21.50
N LYS A 37 7.08 -0.48 21.92
CA LYS A 37 5.70 -0.83 21.57
C LYS A 37 5.65 -0.84 20.05
N GLN A 38 5.82 -2.01 19.45
CA GLN A 38 5.85 -2.21 18.02
C GLN A 38 4.46 -1.81 17.52
N LYS A 39 4.35 -0.56 17.05
CA LYS A 39 3.17 -0.08 16.32
C LYS A 39 3.01 -1.07 15.19
N ILE A 40 1.96 -1.90 15.23
CA ILE A 40 1.67 -2.85 14.16
C ILE A 40 1.58 -1.99 12.90
N LYS A 41 2.61 -2.06 12.05
CA LYS A 41 2.59 -1.40 10.75
C LYS A 41 1.60 -2.23 9.95
N ASN A 42 0.38 -1.73 9.80
CA ASN A 42 -0.57 -2.33 8.89
C ASN A 42 0.13 -2.46 7.52
N SER A 43 -0.08 -3.60 6.86
CA SER A 43 0.40 -3.80 5.50
C SER A 43 -0.12 -2.65 4.61
N GLU A 44 0.78 -2.03 3.83
CA GLU A 44 0.42 -0.96 2.89
C GLU A 44 -0.23 -1.50 1.61
N HIS A 45 -0.18 -2.82 1.43
CA HIS A 45 -0.61 -3.48 0.21
C HIS A 45 -2.10 -3.28 -0.05
N VAL A 46 -2.44 -3.26 -1.33
CA VAL A 46 -3.82 -3.27 -1.82
C VAL A 46 -3.94 -4.40 -2.82
N TYR A 47 -4.97 -5.22 -2.70
CA TYR A 47 -5.21 -6.30 -3.65
C TYR A 47 -6.70 -6.49 -3.85
N TRP A 48 -7.07 -7.07 -4.98
CA TRP A 48 -8.47 -7.29 -5.30
C TRP A 48 -8.71 -8.59 -6.05
N LEU A 49 -9.98 -8.99 -6.00
CA LEU A 49 -10.56 -9.95 -6.91
C LEU A 49 -11.74 -9.28 -7.62
N ILE A 50 -11.70 -9.25 -8.94
CA ILE A 50 -12.84 -8.88 -9.77
C ILE A 50 -13.37 -10.15 -10.41
N THR A 51 -14.67 -10.39 -10.30
CA THR A 51 -15.35 -11.45 -11.06
C THR A 51 -16.18 -10.81 -12.16
N THR A 52 -16.04 -11.31 -13.38
CA THR A 52 -16.75 -10.78 -14.54
C THR A 52 -17.40 -11.88 -15.36
N ASN A 53 -18.54 -11.59 -15.99
CA ASN A 53 -19.05 -12.37 -17.10
C ASN A 53 -18.37 -11.90 -18.40
N ILE A 54 -17.94 -12.84 -19.23
CA ILE A 54 -17.39 -12.57 -20.55
C ILE A 54 -18.57 -12.48 -21.52
N LYS A 55 -18.66 -11.38 -22.28
CA LYS A 55 -19.73 -11.23 -23.28
C LYS A 55 -19.56 -12.27 -24.39
N GLU A 56 -20.68 -12.66 -24.99
CA GLU A 56 -20.69 -13.68 -26.03
C GLU A 56 -19.73 -13.34 -27.18
N GLY A 57 -18.93 -14.32 -27.59
CA GLY A 57 -17.92 -14.16 -28.65
C GLY A 57 -16.66 -13.38 -28.27
N GLN A 58 -16.52 -12.87 -27.03
CA GLN A 58 -15.39 -12.00 -26.64
C GLN A 58 -14.19 -12.74 -26.03
N LEU A 59 -14.25 -14.06 -25.84
CA LEU A 59 -13.20 -14.81 -25.15
C LEU A 59 -11.81 -14.63 -25.78
N ASP A 60 -11.71 -14.68 -27.11
CA ASP A 60 -10.41 -14.55 -27.78
C ASP A 60 -9.90 -13.10 -27.77
N ALA A 61 -10.80 -12.12 -27.91
CA ALA A 61 -10.46 -10.71 -27.76
C ALA A 61 -9.96 -10.40 -26.34
N LEU A 62 -10.59 -11.00 -25.32
CA LEU A 62 -10.18 -10.90 -23.92
C LEU A 62 -8.78 -11.47 -23.69
N LYS A 63 -8.45 -12.62 -24.28
CA LYS A 63 -7.09 -13.20 -24.21
C LYS A 63 -6.05 -12.31 -24.89
N GLN A 64 -6.40 -11.66 -25.99
CA GLN A 64 -5.49 -10.76 -26.71
C GLN A 64 -5.19 -9.50 -25.89
N ILE A 65 -6.23 -8.84 -25.34
CA ILE A 65 -6.03 -7.66 -24.49
C ILE A 65 -5.31 -8.03 -23.17
N ASN A 66 -5.55 -9.22 -22.60
CA ASN A 66 -4.79 -9.71 -21.46
C ASN A 66 -3.28 -9.73 -21.76
N ALA A 67 -2.87 -10.31 -22.88
CA ALA A 67 -1.46 -10.39 -23.26
C ALA A 67 -0.82 -9.00 -23.43
N GLU A 68 -1.58 -8.04 -23.98
CA GLU A 68 -1.16 -6.64 -24.12
C GLU A 68 -1.00 -5.96 -22.75
N MET A 69 -2.00 -6.11 -21.87
CA MET A 69 -2.02 -5.52 -20.54
C MET A 69 -0.93 -6.09 -19.65
N VAL A 70 -0.77 -7.42 -19.59
CA VAL A 70 0.32 -8.10 -18.88
C VAL A 70 1.68 -7.56 -19.30
N LYS A 71 1.91 -7.39 -20.61
CA LYS A 71 3.16 -6.81 -21.13
C LYS A 71 3.35 -5.36 -20.69
N ASN A 72 2.30 -4.54 -20.75
CA ASN A 72 2.37 -3.14 -20.32
C ASN A 72 2.65 -3.03 -18.81
N THR A 73 1.88 -3.73 -17.98
CA THR A 73 2.03 -3.73 -16.52
C THR A 73 3.43 -4.18 -16.12
N LYS A 74 3.90 -5.32 -16.65
CA LYS A 74 5.23 -5.86 -16.33
C LYS A 74 6.38 -4.89 -16.67
N ASN A 75 6.23 -4.10 -17.73
CA ASN A 75 7.29 -3.19 -18.18
C ASN A 75 7.28 -1.83 -17.47
N ASN A 76 6.12 -1.40 -16.95
CA ASN A 76 5.93 0.00 -16.52
C ASN A 76 5.46 0.15 -15.06
N GLU A 77 5.02 -0.93 -14.41
CA GLU A 77 4.40 -0.91 -13.08
C GLU A 77 5.15 -1.86 -12.13
N PRO A 78 6.39 -1.52 -11.70
CA PRO A 78 7.24 -2.42 -10.92
C PRO A 78 6.67 -2.76 -9.53
N GLU A 79 5.75 -1.94 -9.02
CA GLU A 79 5.08 -2.13 -7.73
C GLU A 79 3.77 -2.94 -7.84
N THR A 80 3.46 -3.46 -9.03
CA THR A 80 2.43 -4.48 -9.25
C THR A 80 3.04 -5.85 -8.96
N LEU A 81 2.70 -6.41 -7.80
CA LEU A 81 3.27 -7.64 -7.25
C LEU A 81 2.65 -8.91 -7.82
N ALA A 82 1.37 -8.87 -8.18
CA ALA A 82 0.70 -9.92 -8.91
C ALA A 82 -0.29 -9.32 -9.91
N TYR A 83 -0.36 -9.93 -11.09
CA TYR A 83 -1.26 -9.54 -12.16
C TYR A 83 -1.71 -10.80 -12.89
N ASP A 84 -2.79 -11.41 -12.41
CA ASP A 84 -3.21 -12.75 -12.84
C ASP A 84 -4.69 -12.78 -13.22
N TRP A 85 -4.96 -13.30 -14.40
CA TRP A 85 -6.28 -13.40 -14.99
C TRP A 85 -6.60 -14.87 -15.23
N SER A 86 -7.65 -15.35 -14.58
CA SER A 86 -8.13 -16.73 -14.72
C SER A 86 -9.48 -16.77 -15.43
N ILE A 87 -9.78 -17.86 -16.13
CA ILE A 87 -11.06 -18.06 -16.82
C ILE A 87 -11.72 -19.33 -16.27
N SER A 88 -13.05 -19.30 -16.11
CA SER A 88 -13.82 -20.49 -15.68
C SER A 88 -13.68 -21.65 -16.68
N ALA A 89 -13.91 -22.88 -16.22
CA ALA A 89 -13.79 -24.08 -17.07
C ALA A 89 -14.68 -24.04 -18.32
N ASP A 90 -15.83 -23.37 -18.25
CA ASP A 90 -16.77 -23.19 -19.36
C ASP A 90 -16.47 -21.94 -20.24
N GLY A 91 -15.43 -21.17 -19.91
CA GLY A 91 -15.02 -19.99 -20.66
C GLY A 91 -15.95 -18.78 -20.52
N LYS A 92 -16.89 -18.78 -19.57
CA LYS A 92 -17.90 -17.73 -19.44
C LYS A 92 -17.56 -16.64 -18.42
N LYS A 93 -16.68 -16.92 -17.46
CA LYS A 93 -16.24 -15.96 -16.45
C LYS A 93 -14.75 -15.69 -16.55
N CYS A 94 -14.37 -14.46 -16.24
CA CYS A 94 -12.99 -14.08 -15.98
C CYS A 94 -12.85 -13.56 -14.55
N TYR A 95 -11.69 -13.84 -13.96
CA TYR A 95 -11.32 -13.45 -12.61
C TYR A 95 -10.03 -12.65 -12.70
N PHE A 96 -10.05 -11.39 -12.27
CA PHE A 96 -8.86 -10.55 -12.20
C PHE A 96 -8.38 -10.51 -10.76
N PHE A 97 -7.25 -11.17 -10.50
CA PHE A 97 -6.53 -11.06 -9.24
C PHE A 97 -5.32 -10.17 -9.43
N GLU A 98 -5.27 -9.08 -8.69
CA GLU A 98 -4.18 -8.12 -8.78
C GLU A 98 -3.76 -7.69 -7.37
N HIS A 99 -2.46 -7.52 -7.18
CA HIS A 99 -1.85 -7.21 -5.90
C HIS A 99 -0.78 -6.14 -6.09
N TYR A 100 -0.88 -5.07 -5.31
CA TYR A 100 -0.07 -3.88 -5.38
C TYR A 100 0.63 -3.65 -4.06
N ALA A 101 1.87 -3.14 -4.12
CA ALA A 101 2.66 -2.85 -2.92
C ALA A 101 2.05 -1.75 -2.04
N ASN A 102 1.32 -0.80 -2.65
CA ASN A 102 0.72 0.34 -1.97
C ASN A 102 -0.39 1.01 -2.79
N SER A 103 -1.04 2.02 -2.20
CA SER A 103 -2.09 2.81 -2.85
C SER A 103 -1.59 3.64 -4.05
N GLU A 104 -0.33 4.09 -4.06
CA GLU A 104 0.23 4.84 -5.19
C GLU A 104 0.34 3.95 -6.44
N ALA A 105 0.79 2.71 -6.28
CA ALA A 105 0.84 1.71 -7.36
C ALA A 105 -0.55 1.45 -7.96
N VAL A 106 -1.59 1.38 -7.13
CA VAL A 106 -2.99 1.28 -7.60
C VAL A 106 -3.37 2.48 -8.45
N MET A 107 -3.03 3.71 -8.03
CA MET A 107 -3.38 4.91 -8.79
C MET A 107 -2.65 5.01 -10.13
N ILE A 108 -1.40 4.54 -10.20
CA ILE A 108 -0.65 4.41 -11.46
C ILE A 108 -1.35 3.41 -12.37
N HIS A 109 -1.76 2.25 -11.83
CA HIS A 109 -2.47 1.23 -12.58
C HIS A 109 -3.81 1.74 -13.12
N THR A 110 -4.66 2.32 -12.26
CA THR A 110 -6.00 2.80 -12.68
C THR A 110 -5.92 3.92 -13.71
N LYS A 111 -4.94 4.81 -13.60
CA LYS A 111 -4.67 5.84 -14.63
C LYS A 111 -4.30 5.20 -15.97
N THR A 112 -3.32 4.29 -15.96
CA THR A 112 -2.85 3.61 -17.16
C THR A 112 -3.95 2.78 -17.81
N PHE A 113 -4.73 2.07 -16.99
CA PHE A 113 -5.91 1.32 -17.40
C PHE A 113 -6.94 2.21 -18.09
N GLY A 114 -7.32 3.32 -17.44
CA GLY A 114 -8.27 4.29 -17.96
C GLY A 114 -7.86 4.87 -19.31
N GLU A 115 -6.58 5.22 -19.46
CA GLU A 115 -6.05 5.85 -20.67
C GLU A 115 -5.90 4.90 -21.86
N LYS A 116 -5.61 3.62 -21.61
CA LYS A 116 -5.20 2.69 -22.68
C LYS A 116 -6.17 1.55 -22.95
N PHE A 117 -6.89 1.07 -21.93
CA PHE A 117 -7.52 -0.26 -21.97
C PHE A 117 -9.00 -0.27 -21.59
N ALA A 118 -9.47 0.70 -20.80
CA ALA A 118 -10.79 0.66 -20.19
C ALA A 118 -11.93 0.47 -21.20
N GLU A 119 -11.97 1.25 -22.29
CA GLU A 119 -13.02 1.13 -23.30
C GLU A 119 -13.10 -0.28 -23.91
N ARG A 120 -11.93 -0.83 -24.31
CA ARG A 120 -11.84 -2.17 -24.92
C ARG A 120 -12.21 -3.25 -23.92
N LEU A 121 -11.61 -3.25 -22.72
CA LEU A 121 -11.85 -4.30 -21.73
C LEU A 121 -13.30 -4.30 -21.24
N LEU A 122 -13.83 -3.15 -20.83
CA LEU A 122 -15.22 -3.02 -20.35
C LEU A 122 -16.24 -3.25 -21.47
N GLY A 123 -15.83 -3.06 -22.74
CA GLY A 123 -16.57 -3.49 -23.91
C GLY A 123 -16.76 -5.01 -24.00
N MET A 124 -15.83 -5.81 -23.45
CA MET A 124 -15.79 -7.27 -23.57
C MET A 124 -16.41 -8.02 -22.38
N ILE A 125 -16.57 -7.36 -21.23
CA ILE A 125 -17.00 -8.00 -19.98
C ILE A 125 -18.14 -7.26 -19.30
N GLU A 126 -18.77 -7.92 -18.34
CA GLU A 126 -19.70 -7.33 -17.38
C GLU A 126 -19.20 -7.65 -15.96
N ILE A 127 -19.01 -6.64 -15.13
CA ILE A 127 -18.51 -6.81 -13.76
C ILE A 127 -19.64 -7.37 -12.88
N GLU A 128 -19.41 -8.54 -12.28
CA GLU A 128 -20.31 -9.17 -11.32
C GLU A 128 -19.96 -8.74 -9.88
N SER A 129 -18.66 -8.72 -9.56
CA SER A 129 -18.18 -8.28 -8.25
C SER A 129 -16.79 -7.66 -8.34
N PHE A 130 -16.52 -6.72 -7.43
CA PHE A 130 -15.21 -6.11 -7.25
C PHE A 130 -14.93 -5.99 -5.75
N GLU A 131 -14.13 -6.91 -5.23
CA GLU A 131 -13.79 -6.99 -3.80
C GLU A 131 -12.34 -6.54 -3.60
N VAL A 132 -12.16 -5.46 -2.83
CA VAL A 132 -10.85 -4.85 -2.53
C VAL A 132 -10.47 -5.14 -1.08
N PHE A 133 -9.20 -5.44 -0.87
CA PHE A 133 -8.62 -5.84 0.41
C PHE A 133 -7.32 -5.07 0.68
N GLY A 134 -6.75 -5.27 1.88
CA GLY A 134 -5.53 -4.59 2.31
C GLY A 134 -5.83 -3.25 2.97
N ASN A 135 -5.01 -2.24 2.71
CA ASN A 135 -5.12 -0.91 3.32
C ASN A 135 -5.21 0.23 2.28
N PRO A 136 -6.23 0.25 1.41
CA PRO A 136 -6.39 1.32 0.43
C PRO A 136 -6.67 2.66 1.11
N ASP A 137 -5.99 3.70 0.63
CA ASP A 137 -6.20 5.07 1.08
C ASP A 137 -7.52 5.66 0.53
N ALA A 138 -7.77 6.94 0.84
CA ALA A 138 -8.97 7.64 0.38
C ALA A 138 -9.00 7.83 -1.15
N ASN A 139 -7.84 8.01 -1.80
CA ASN A 139 -7.77 8.23 -3.25
C ASN A 139 -8.16 6.95 -3.99
N VAL A 140 -7.61 5.81 -3.58
CA VAL A 140 -7.98 4.50 -4.12
C VAL A 140 -9.45 4.23 -3.90
N LYS A 141 -9.97 4.46 -2.69
CA LYS A 141 -11.39 4.27 -2.40
C LYS A 141 -12.29 5.09 -3.32
N ASN A 142 -11.98 6.38 -3.46
CA ASN A 142 -12.74 7.28 -4.33
C ASN A 142 -12.64 6.88 -5.81
N SER A 143 -11.47 6.44 -6.27
CA SER A 143 -11.24 6.04 -7.66
C SER A 143 -11.97 4.74 -8.03
N LEU A 144 -12.07 3.78 -7.10
CA LEU A 144 -12.64 2.46 -7.38
C LEU A 144 -14.15 2.37 -7.07
N SER A 145 -14.67 3.22 -6.18
CA SER A 145 -16.10 3.22 -5.79
C SER A 145 -17.08 3.33 -6.97
N PRO A 146 -16.83 4.15 -8.02
CA PRO A 146 -17.72 4.22 -9.18
C PRO A 146 -17.86 2.91 -9.97
N LEU A 147 -16.91 1.98 -9.82
CA LEU A 147 -16.94 0.65 -10.41
C LEU A 147 -17.65 -0.38 -9.52
N GLY A 148 -18.27 0.05 -8.42
CA GLY A 148 -18.97 -0.84 -7.47
C GLY A 148 -18.03 -1.58 -6.51
N ALA A 149 -16.79 -1.10 -6.34
CA ALA A 149 -15.82 -1.72 -5.45
C ALA A 149 -16.32 -1.76 -4.00
N LYS A 150 -16.15 -2.93 -3.35
CA LYS A 150 -16.41 -3.13 -1.93
C LYS A 150 -15.10 -3.28 -1.19
N PHE A 151 -14.98 -2.57 -0.06
CA PHE A 151 -13.74 -2.52 0.72
C PHE A 151 -13.84 -3.40 1.96
N ASN A 152 -12.98 -4.40 2.04
CA ASN A 152 -12.96 -5.40 3.09
C ASN A 152 -11.84 -5.12 4.09
N ARG A 153 -12.06 -5.47 5.37
CA ARG A 153 -11.09 -5.30 6.46
C ARG A 153 -10.35 -6.60 6.74
N SER A 154 -9.03 -6.52 6.94
CA SER A 154 -8.23 -7.66 7.42
C SER A 154 -8.49 -7.95 8.89
N ILE A 155 -8.46 -9.24 9.26
CA ILE A 155 -8.47 -9.72 10.66
C ILE A 155 -7.12 -10.36 11.06
N GLY A 156 -6.12 -10.33 10.17
CA GLY A 156 -4.81 -10.99 10.33
C GLY A 156 -4.45 -11.87 9.12
N GLY A 157 -3.15 -12.17 8.95
CA GLY A 157 -2.62 -13.00 7.86
C GLY A 157 -1.16 -12.70 7.51
N PHE A 158 -0.59 -13.39 6.52
CA PHE A 158 0.73 -13.09 5.96
C PHE A 158 0.76 -13.33 4.43
N SER A 159 1.63 -12.59 3.74
CA SER A 159 2.04 -12.78 2.33
C SER A 159 3.57 -12.92 2.31
N ARG A 160 4.14 -13.58 1.31
CA ARG A 160 5.59 -13.77 1.17
C ARG A 160 6.11 -13.15 -0.12
#